data_AF-A0A3B4H5R3-F1
#
_entry.id   AF-A0A3B4H5R3-F1
#
_cell.length_a   1.000
_cell.length_b   1.000
_cell.length_c   1.000
_cell.angle_alpha   90.00
_cell.angle_beta   90.00
_cell.angle_gamma   90.00
#
_symmetry.space_group_name_H-M   'P 1'
#
loop_
_entity.id
_entity.type
_entity.pdbx_description
1 polymer ?
#
loop_
_entity_poly.entity_id
_entity_poly.type
_entity_poly.pdbx_seq_one_letter_code
_entity_poly.pdbx_strand_id
1 'polypeptide(L)'
;MKQVEEKEEASVYQRVVLKNASPYHYLKVRLVLEDESTRLSAVELKYFIITGLKSLYGEVGAALNFDVLKYDEDTLTALLRVYSRSLVKLWSSLTLLGSYQNKACAFRVLQVSRFDPRSSLIIRIFSEVIHS
;
A
#
# COMPACT_ATOMS: atom_id res chain seq x y z
N MET A 1 -6.11 -58.06 16.78
CA MET A 1 -6.49 -58.61 15.46
C MET A 1 -7.54 -57.64 14.91
N LYS A 2 -7.22 -56.68 14.00
CA LYS A 2 -7.17 -56.81 12.53
C LYS A 2 -8.36 -57.66 12.01
N GLN A 3 -9.29 -57.18 11.19
CA GLN A 3 -9.21 -56.36 9.96
C GLN A 3 -10.50 -55.51 9.77
N VAL A 4 -10.44 -54.26 9.28
CA VAL A 4 -10.41 -53.77 7.87
C VAL A 4 -11.69 -54.08 7.10
N GLU A 5 -12.40 -53.04 6.64
CA GLU A 5 -12.98 -53.00 5.29
C GLU A 5 -13.14 -51.54 4.80
N GLU A 6 -12.45 -51.26 3.70
CA GLU A 6 -12.46 -50.05 2.88
C GLU A 6 -13.74 -49.97 2.03
N LYS A 7 -14.30 -48.77 1.77
CA LYS A 7 -14.63 -48.29 0.40
C LYS A 7 -15.36 -46.94 0.32
N GLU A 8 -14.84 -46.11 -0.59
CA GLU A 8 -15.51 -45.20 -1.53
C GLU A 8 -16.12 -43.86 -1.07
N GLU A 9 -15.34 -42.81 -1.39
CA GLU A 9 -15.73 -41.62 -2.14
C GLU A 9 -16.85 -40.71 -1.62
N ALA A 10 -16.43 -39.59 -1.05
CA ALA A 10 -16.86 -38.30 -1.59
C ALA A 10 -15.65 -37.37 -1.69
N SER A 11 -15.08 -37.23 -2.88
CA SER A 11 -14.26 -36.08 -3.23
C SER A 11 -15.14 -34.83 -3.13
N VAL A 12 -15.27 -34.28 -1.92
CA VAL A 12 -16.01 -33.05 -1.70
C VAL A 12 -15.17 -31.91 -2.28
N TYR A 13 -15.40 -31.60 -3.55
CA TYR A 13 -14.89 -30.39 -4.17
C TYR A 13 -15.59 -29.19 -3.54
N GLN A 14 -14.97 -28.62 -2.52
CA GLN A 14 -15.48 -27.42 -1.88
C GLN A 14 -15.06 -26.19 -2.69
N ARG A 15 -15.98 -25.64 -3.49
CA ARG A 15 -15.78 -24.36 -4.19
C ARG A 15 -15.90 -23.21 -3.18
N VAL A 16 -14.81 -22.92 -2.47
CA VAL A 16 -14.75 -21.79 -1.54
C VAL A 16 -14.48 -20.50 -2.34
N VAL A 17 -15.52 -19.72 -2.58
CA VAL A 17 -15.38 -18.38 -3.13
C VAL A 17 -15.11 -17.41 -1.98
N LEU A 18 -13.84 -17.07 -1.76
CA LEU A 18 -13.46 -16.03 -0.82
C LEU A 18 -13.85 -14.65 -1.40
N LYS A 19 -15.09 -14.22 -1.16
CA LYS A 19 -15.53 -12.86 -1.48
C LYS A 19 -14.80 -11.90 -0.54
N ASN A 20 -13.86 -11.11 -1.08
CA ASN A 20 -12.95 -10.19 -0.38
C ASN A 20 -11.92 -10.86 0.56
N ALA A 21 -11.14 -11.82 0.04
CA ALA A 21 -10.07 -12.52 0.78
C ALA A 21 -9.01 -11.58 1.42
N SER A 22 -8.77 -10.41 0.84
CA SER A 22 -7.73 -9.48 1.28
C SER A 22 -8.32 -8.10 1.59
N PRO A 23 -8.52 -7.77 2.87
CA PRO A 23 -8.88 -6.41 3.25
C PRO A 23 -7.74 -5.40 3.06
N TYR A 24 -6.52 -5.91 2.86
CA TYR A 24 -5.29 -5.14 2.70
C TYR A 24 -4.92 -4.93 1.23
N HIS A 25 -4.43 -3.73 0.94
CA HIS A 25 -3.82 -3.35 -0.32
C HIS A 25 -2.35 -3.03 -0.08
N TYR A 26 -1.53 -3.40 -1.05
CA TYR A 26 -0.12 -3.07 -1.06
C TYR A 26 0.11 -1.93 -2.05
N LEU A 27 0.87 -0.94 -1.61
CA LEU A 27 1.22 0.23 -2.38
C LEU A 27 2.74 0.34 -2.40
N LYS A 28 3.33 0.21 -3.57
CA LYS A 28 4.73 0.52 -3.81
C LYS A 28 4.82 1.99 -4.20
N VAL A 29 5.46 2.78 -3.36
CA VAL A 29 5.71 4.20 -3.58
C VAL A 29 7.20 4.44 -3.72
N ARG A 30 7.57 5.37 -4.59
CA ARG A 30 8.92 5.87 -4.72
C ARG A 30 8.90 7.35 -4.41
N LEU A 31 9.80 7.76 -3.54
CA LEU A 31 10.02 9.15 -3.25
C LEU A 31 11.08 9.70 -4.21
N VAL A 32 10.82 10.86 -4.78
CA VAL A 32 11.74 11.63 -5.59
C VAL A 32 12.08 12.90 -4.81
N LEU A 33 13.34 13.02 -4.42
CA LEU A 33 13.90 14.19 -3.75
C LEU A 33 14.74 14.97 -4.76
N GLU A 34 14.76 16.29 -4.65
CA GLU A 34 15.67 17.13 -5.44
C GLU A 34 17.12 16.96 -5.00
N ASP A 35 17.35 16.71 -3.70
CA ASP A 35 18.68 16.51 -3.12
C ASP A 35 19.02 15.02 -2.96
N GLU A 36 20.00 14.54 -3.73
CA GLU A 36 20.55 13.17 -3.64
C GLU A 36 21.23 12.87 -2.27
N SER A 37 21.62 13.90 -1.53
CA SER A 37 22.25 13.79 -0.21
C SER A 37 21.27 13.49 0.93
N THR A 38 19.96 13.63 0.69
CA THR A 38 18.96 13.49 1.75
C THR A 38 18.54 12.04 1.87
N ARG A 39 19.26 11.29 2.71
CA ARG A 39 18.86 9.93 3.10
C ARG A 39 17.69 10.03 4.07
N LEU A 40 16.49 9.71 3.60
CA LEU A 40 15.36 9.49 4.51
C LEU A 40 15.44 8.08 5.06
N SER A 41 15.25 7.93 6.37
CA SER A 41 15.09 6.62 7.00
C SER A 41 13.64 6.14 6.92
N ALA A 42 13.40 4.85 7.17
CA ALA A 42 12.05 4.30 7.28
C ALA A 42 11.20 5.03 8.33
N VAL A 43 11.84 5.50 9.40
CA VAL A 43 11.20 6.29 10.48
C VAL A 43 10.73 7.64 9.95
N GLU A 44 11.60 8.35 9.23
CA GLU A 44 11.31 9.66 8.63
C GLU A 44 10.19 9.56 7.60
N LEU A 45 10.25 8.55 6.71
CA LEU A 45 9.20 8.31 5.73
C LEU A 45 7.85 8.02 6.41
N LYS A 46 7.85 7.19 7.46
CA LYS A 46 6.63 6.90 8.23
C LYS A 46 6.09 8.17 8.90
N TYR A 47 6.94 8.94 9.55
CA TYR A 47 6.57 10.21 10.18
C TYR A 47 6.04 11.22 9.17
N PHE A 48 6.65 11.28 7.99
CA PHE A 48 6.24 12.17 6.91
C PHE A 48 4.83 11.84 6.42
N ILE A 49 4.55 10.55 6.18
CA ILE A 49 3.22 10.10 5.79
C ILE A 49 2.19 10.42 6.88
N ILE A 50 2.51 10.20 8.16
CA ILE A 50 1.64 10.55 9.29
C ILE A 50 1.38 12.05 9.33
N THR A 51 2.40 12.87 9.12
CA THR A 51 2.30 14.33 9.19
C THR A 51 1.45 14.87 8.05
N GLY A 52 1.62 14.37 6.83
CA GLY A 52 0.77 14.76 5.71
C GLY A 52 -0.67 14.30 5.87
N LEU A 53 -0.88 13.07 6.36
CA LEU A 53 -2.21 12.60 6.75
C LEU A 53 -2.82 13.48 7.83
N LYS A 54 -2.04 13.91 8.83
CA LYS A 54 -2.47 14.83 9.87
C LYS A 54 -2.85 16.21 9.31
N SER A 55 -2.08 16.73 8.37
CA SER A 55 -2.32 18.04 7.77
C SER A 55 -3.59 18.05 6.90
N LEU A 56 -3.89 16.95 6.20
CA LEU A 56 -5.02 16.90 5.26
C LEU A 56 -6.30 16.35 5.86
N TYR A 57 -6.19 15.36 6.74
CA TYR A 57 -7.33 14.66 7.32
C TYR A 57 -7.47 14.90 8.83
N GLY A 58 -6.63 15.75 9.41
CA GLY A 58 -6.61 16.02 10.85
C GLY A 58 -6.11 14.82 11.66
N GLU A 59 -6.44 14.82 12.95
CA GLU A 59 -6.04 13.76 13.89
C GLU A 59 -6.57 12.37 13.49
N VAL A 60 -7.74 12.32 12.83
CA VAL A 60 -8.34 11.09 12.29
C VAL A 60 -7.47 10.48 11.19
N GLY A 61 -6.79 11.31 10.39
CA GLY A 61 -5.81 10.88 9.39
C GLY A 61 -4.57 10.27 10.02
N ALA A 62 -4.04 10.90 11.07
CA ALA A 62 -2.87 10.41 11.78
C ALA A 62 -3.11 9.07 12.48
N ALA A 63 -4.35 8.80 12.91
CA ALA A 63 -4.78 7.53 13.50
C ALA A 63 -4.98 6.40 12.48
N LEU A 64 -4.73 6.63 11.18
CA LEU A 64 -4.83 5.59 10.17
C LEU A 64 -3.77 4.51 10.40
N ASN A 65 -4.23 3.26 10.48
CA ASN A 65 -3.37 2.10 10.59
C ASN A 65 -2.84 1.75 9.20
N PHE A 66 -1.57 2.08 8.98
CA PHE A 66 -0.78 1.64 7.83
C PHE A 66 0.55 1.09 8.30
N ASP A 67 1.09 0.18 7.50
CA ASP A 67 2.29 -0.56 7.86
C ASP A 67 3.31 -0.47 6.73
N VAL A 68 4.57 -0.20 7.07
CA VAL A 68 5.67 -0.13 6.09
C VAL A 68 6.36 -1.48 6.09
N LEU A 69 6.15 -2.29 5.04
CA LEU A 69 6.71 -3.64 4.95
C LEU A 69 8.19 -3.63 4.57
N LYS A 70 8.53 -2.77 3.60
CA LYS A 70 9.87 -2.70 3.07
C LYS A 70 10.21 -1.26 2.76
N TYR A 71 11.42 -0.86 3.07
CA TYR A 71 11.96 0.44 2.73
C TYR A 71 13.38 0.27 2.22
N ASP A 72 13.62 0.76 1.01
CA ASP A 72 14.93 0.76 0.36
C ASP A 72 15.41 2.22 0.30
N GLU A 73 16.47 2.53 1.04
CA GLU A 73 17.05 3.89 1.13
C GLU A 73 17.72 4.32 -0.18
N ASP A 74 18.40 3.40 -0.87
CA ASP A 74 19.12 3.69 -2.12
C ASP A 74 18.19 4.11 -3.26
N THR A 75 17.00 3.51 -3.31
CA THR A 75 16.00 3.79 -4.36
C THR A 75 14.86 4.66 -3.86
N LEU A 76 14.91 5.07 -2.58
CA LEU A 76 13.85 5.80 -1.87
C LEU A 76 12.47 5.16 -2.09
N THR A 77 12.43 3.83 -2.10
CA THR A 77 11.23 3.07 -2.44
C THR A 77 10.67 2.42 -1.19
N ALA A 78 9.40 2.64 -0.91
CA ALA A 78 8.69 2.06 0.21
C ALA A 78 7.54 1.16 -0.26
N LEU A 79 7.36 0.03 0.41
CA LEU A 79 6.20 -0.83 0.27
C LEU A 79 5.30 -0.66 1.48
N LEU A 80 4.12 -0.11 1.26
CA LEU A 80 3.12 0.19 2.27
C LEU A 80 1.97 -0.82 2.18
N ARG A 81 1.47 -1.28 3.32
CA ARG A 81 0.23 -2.04 3.43
C ARG A 81 -0.82 -1.18 4.12
N VAL A 82 -1.98 -1.07 3.47
CA VAL A 82 -3.06 -0.20 3.90
C VAL A 82 -4.38 -0.93 3.74
N TYR A 83 -5.33 -0.65 4.61
CA TYR A 83 -6.68 -1.19 4.48
C TYR A 83 -7.38 -0.56 3.26
N SER A 84 -8.24 -1.34 2.58
CA SER A 84 -9.00 -0.88 1.40
C SER A 84 -9.72 0.45 1.62
N ARG A 85 -10.24 0.66 2.84
CA ARG A 85 -11.00 1.85 3.26
C ARG A 85 -10.14 3.11 3.44
N SER A 86 -8.85 2.94 3.69
CA SER A 86 -7.90 4.03 3.97
C SER A 86 -6.88 4.25 2.88
N LEU A 87 -6.84 3.38 1.86
CA LEU A 87 -5.96 3.51 0.70
C LEU A 87 -6.15 4.85 -0.02
N VAL A 88 -7.40 5.23 -0.31
CA VAL A 88 -7.71 6.48 -1.03
C VAL A 88 -7.24 7.69 -0.23
N LYS A 89 -7.44 7.67 1.10
CA LYS A 89 -7.03 8.76 1.99
C LYS A 89 -5.52 8.91 2.04
N LEU A 90 -4.82 7.79 2.20
CA LEU A 90 -3.36 7.78 2.25
C LEU A 90 -2.74 8.17 0.90
N TRP A 91 -3.28 7.69 -0.21
CA TRP A 91 -2.75 8.01 -1.53
C TRP A 91 -2.99 9.47 -1.93
N SER A 92 -4.18 10.02 -1.69
CA SER A 92 -4.42 11.42 -1.98
C SER A 92 -3.49 12.32 -1.16
N SER A 93 -3.22 11.95 0.10
CA SER A 93 -2.26 12.65 0.95
C SER A 93 -0.85 12.57 0.39
N LEU A 94 -0.37 11.37 0.03
CA LEU A 94 0.94 11.16 -0.61
C LEU A 94 1.12 12.00 -1.87
N THR A 95 0.09 12.10 -2.71
CA THR A 95 0.18 12.87 -3.97
C THR A 95 0.23 14.36 -3.71
N LEU A 96 -0.42 14.84 -2.65
CA LEU A 96 -0.43 16.25 -2.27
C LEU A 96 0.78 16.65 -1.41
N LEU A 97 1.43 15.67 -0.76
CA LEU A 97 2.65 15.87 0.00
C LEU A 97 3.81 16.20 -0.94
N GLY A 98 4.06 17.50 -1.09
CA GLY A 98 5.09 18.06 -1.97
C GLY A 98 6.34 18.59 -1.26
N SER A 99 6.34 18.66 0.07
CA SER A 99 7.38 19.38 0.82
C SER A 99 7.69 18.74 2.17
N TYR A 100 8.97 18.46 2.43
CA TYR A 100 9.48 18.05 3.73
C TYR A 100 10.69 18.91 4.12
N GLN A 101 10.66 19.53 5.30
CA GLN A 101 11.78 20.34 5.83
C GLN A 101 12.39 21.34 4.82
N ASN A 102 11.55 22.16 4.17
CA ASN A 102 11.95 23.12 3.12
C ASN A 102 12.53 22.51 1.83
N LYS A 103 12.48 21.18 1.66
CA LYS A 103 12.89 20.50 0.42
C LYS A 103 11.69 20.02 -0.37
N ALA A 104 11.72 20.23 -1.68
CA ALA A 104 10.72 19.69 -2.59
C ALA A 104 10.85 18.16 -2.65
N CYS A 105 9.76 17.47 -2.31
CA CYS A 105 9.68 16.02 -2.25
C CYS A 105 8.45 15.57 -3.01
N ALA A 106 8.58 14.66 -3.98
CA ALA A 106 7.45 14.16 -4.74
C ALA A 106 7.28 12.65 -4.55
N PHE A 107 6.12 12.22 -4.07
CA PHE A 107 5.78 10.80 -4.02
C PHE A 107 5.20 10.34 -5.35
N ARG A 108 5.89 9.39 -5.98
CA ARG A 108 5.39 8.66 -7.16
C ARG A 108 4.91 7.28 -6.73
N VAL A 109 3.63 7.03 -6.93
CA VAL A 109 3.08 5.68 -6.78
C VAL A 109 3.47 4.85 -7.99
N LEU A 110 4.28 3.80 -7.76
CA LEU A 110 4.73 2.90 -8.82
C LEU A 110 3.70 1.81 -9.10
N GLN A 111 3.16 1.21 -8.03
CA GLN A 111 2.29 0.05 -8.16
C GLN A 111 1.32 -0.05 -6.99
N VAL A 112 0.05 -0.34 -7.27
CA VAL A 112 -0.98 -0.67 -6.27
C VAL A 112 -1.46 -2.07 -6.59
N SER A 113 -1.44 -2.99 -5.61
CA SER A 113 -1.97 -4.34 -5.78
C SER A 113 -2.96 -4.68 -4.67
N ARG A 114 -4.15 -5.16 -5.08
CA ARG A 114 -5.23 -5.60 -4.18
C ARG A 114 -5.13 -7.08 -3.82
N PHE A 115 -4.59 -7.90 -4.73
CA PHE A 115 -4.31 -9.31 -4.42
C PHE A 115 -3.38 -10.05 -5.39
N ASP A 116 -2.84 -9.44 -6.45
CA ASP A 116 -1.90 -10.15 -7.33
C ASP A 116 -1.14 -9.15 -8.22
N PRO A 117 0.19 -9.25 -8.39
CA PRO A 117 0.97 -8.37 -9.25
C PRO A 117 0.61 -8.45 -10.75
N ARG A 118 -0.28 -9.37 -11.19
CA ARG A 118 -0.68 -9.51 -12.61
C ARG A 118 -1.90 -8.69 -13.02
N SER A 119 -2.60 -8.03 -12.09
CA SER A 119 -3.81 -7.24 -12.41
C SER A 119 -3.49 -5.75 -12.60
N SER A 120 -2.87 -5.42 -13.74
CA SER A 120 -2.33 -4.09 -14.10
C SER A 120 -3.36 -2.99 -14.41
N LEU A 121 -4.66 -3.20 -14.17
CA LEU A 121 -5.72 -2.30 -14.68
C LEU A 121 -6.19 -1.19 -13.73
N ILE A 122 -5.92 -1.26 -12.42
CA ILE A 122 -6.40 -0.23 -11.47
C ILE A 122 -5.46 0.99 -11.40
N ILE A 123 -4.20 0.85 -11.81
CA ILE A 123 -3.20 1.91 -11.64
C ILE A 123 -3.37 3.02 -12.69
N ARG A 124 -3.91 2.74 -13.89
CA ARG A 124 -4.12 3.78 -14.93
C ARG A 124 -5.31 4.70 -14.63
N ILE A 125 -6.39 4.18 -14.06
CA ILE A 125 -7.61 4.97 -13.80
C ILE A 125 -7.34 6.13 -12.83
N PHE A 126 -6.48 5.94 -11.82
CA PHE A 126 -6.25 7.00 -10.82
C PHE A 126 -5.27 8.09 -11.28
N SER A 127 -4.37 7.80 -12.23
CA SER A 127 -3.46 8.84 -12.77
C SER A 127 -4.18 9.80 -13.72
N GLU A 128 -5.25 9.36 -14.38
CA GLU A 128 -6.07 10.21 -15.27
C GLU A 128 -6.97 11.19 -14.50
N VAL A 129 -7.38 10.85 -13.27
CA VAL A 129 -8.27 11.69 -12.47
C VAL A 129 -7.57 12.91 -11.83
N ILE A 130 -6.24 12.92 -11.74
CA ILE A 130 -5.48 14.06 -11.18
C ILE A 130 -5.19 15.15 -12.25
N HIS A 131 -5.52 14.92 -13.53
CA HIS A 131 -5.24 15.85 -14.64
C HIS A 131 -6.49 16.43 -15.33
N SER A 132 -7.68 16.34 -14.72
CA SER A 132 -8.92 16.92 -15.28
C SER A 132 -9.57 17.97 -14.38
#